data_AF-A0A2X3FNQ5-F1
#
_entry.id   AF-A0A2X3FNQ5-F1
#
_cell.length_a   1.000
_cell.length_b   1.000
_cell.length_c   1.000
_cell.angle_alpha   90.00
_cell.angle_beta   90.00
_cell.angle_gamma   90.00
#
_symmetry.space_group_name_H-M   'P 1'
#
loop_
_entity.id
_entity.type
_entity.pdbx_description
1 polymer ?
#
loop_
_entity_poly.entity_id
_entity_poly.type
_entity_poly.pdbx_seq_one_letter_code
_entity_poly.pdbx_strand_id
1 'polypeptide(L)'
;MFQLYRSHDLTRQLAPEDFQYILTPAGSLREACIHYDLSYEANGHSLSFGLPNKKYSLSPHERPYERRHRSYVDPIYDKVEHDLQIGWLVGVDTSRRWSSDRNPFYIDDTGDLIFTSTASSWHAWYKDEITSAYRHAIADRQGRKPAPTQRMHYDYYGPAAIPEGKTLNSKAVGRLLAAGGVYNGNIEGFRQTAERLGGDAVKGYDSVLNETTSGMMVAAASLLVIRNPMAAQELTSYLGKYKQAHVLLDDMNVTQLNYLRRNRAEYNALRGQFNSTVRPSFLKSLSDHPDALSTFDSNNLLRLANGNVPSGWQVHHKIPLDDGGTNAFDNLILIQYSPYHSALSKMQAIITKELPYNASTDVLWPSPNGVIYPVGK
;
A
#
# COMPACT_ATOMS: atom_id res chain seq x y z
N MET A 1 21.76 7.36 17.09
CA MET A 1 22.07 8.79 16.94
C MET A 1 21.78 9.17 15.50
N PHE A 2 21.20 10.35 15.23
CA PHE A 2 20.99 10.82 13.86
C PHE A 2 22.26 11.38 13.23
N GLN A 3 22.48 11.07 11.95
CA GLN A 3 23.58 11.58 11.14
C GLN A 3 23.21 11.59 9.65
N LEU A 4 23.63 12.63 8.94
CA LEU A 4 23.63 12.68 7.48
C LEU A 4 24.91 12.06 6.92
N TYR A 5 24.75 11.29 5.85
CA TYR A 5 25.82 10.69 5.06
C TYR A 5 25.68 11.11 3.61
N ARG A 6 26.81 11.20 2.91
CA ARG A 6 26.82 11.16 1.44
C ARG A 6 26.59 9.72 1.00
N SER A 7 25.87 9.51 -0.10
CA SER A 7 25.58 8.15 -0.59
C SER A 7 26.85 7.32 -0.83
N HIS A 8 27.87 7.93 -1.43
CA HIS A 8 29.15 7.26 -1.70
C HIS A 8 29.90 6.86 -0.42
N ASP A 9 29.68 7.56 0.69
CA ASP A 9 30.34 7.29 1.97
C ASP A 9 29.69 6.14 2.73
N LEU A 10 28.45 5.78 2.42
CA LEU A 10 27.72 4.69 3.07
C LEU A 10 28.47 3.37 3.01
N THR A 11 29.11 3.09 1.87
CA THR A 11 29.88 1.86 1.62
C THR A 11 30.96 1.62 2.68
N ARG A 12 31.62 2.69 3.13
CA ARG A 12 32.78 2.62 4.04
C ARG A 12 32.43 2.98 5.47
N GLN A 13 31.46 3.87 5.67
CA GLN A 13 31.20 4.48 6.97
C GLN A 13 30.00 3.89 7.70
N LEU A 14 29.04 3.28 6.98
CA LEU A 14 27.84 2.72 7.60
C LEU A 14 28.01 1.20 7.78
N ALA A 15 27.73 0.71 8.99
CA ALA A 15 27.71 -0.73 9.23
C ALA A 15 26.52 -1.37 8.50
N PRO A 16 26.66 -2.56 7.87
CA PRO A 16 25.55 -3.22 7.18
C PRO A 16 24.29 -3.35 8.02
N GLU A 17 24.42 -3.65 9.31
CA GLU A 17 23.31 -3.69 10.26
C GLU A 17 22.58 -2.35 10.41
N ASP A 18 23.23 -1.22 10.18
CA ASP A 18 22.64 0.11 10.35
C ASP A 18 21.90 0.63 9.11
N PHE A 19 22.00 -0.05 7.96
CA PHE A 19 21.23 0.29 6.76
C PHE A 19 19.72 0.20 7.00
N GLN A 20 19.27 -0.64 7.95
CA GLN A 20 17.87 -0.70 8.36
C GLN A 20 17.38 0.61 9.01
N TYR A 21 18.28 1.44 9.55
CA TYR A 21 17.95 2.69 10.22
C TYR A 21 18.02 3.92 9.32
N ILE A 22 18.24 3.72 8.00
CA ILE A 22 18.05 4.78 7.01
C ILE A 22 16.62 5.31 7.13
N LEU A 23 16.47 6.63 7.11
CA LEU A 23 15.18 7.31 7.14
C LEU A 23 14.71 7.61 5.72
N THR A 24 13.39 7.79 5.54
CA THR A 24 12.87 8.40 4.31
C THR A 24 13.48 9.78 4.06
N PRO A 25 13.51 10.30 2.82
CA PRO A 25 14.00 11.66 2.56
C PRO A 25 13.30 12.72 3.42
N ALA A 26 11.98 12.62 3.56
CA ALA A 26 11.20 13.52 4.39
C ALA A 26 11.53 13.36 5.90
N GLY A 27 11.77 12.12 6.36
CA GLY A 27 12.22 11.87 7.74
C GLY A 27 13.63 12.42 8.00
N SER A 28 14.53 12.20 7.05
CA SER A 28 15.91 12.70 7.07
C SER A 28 15.94 14.23 7.11
N LEU A 29 15.10 14.90 6.31
CA LEU A 29 15.02 16.36 6.30
C LEU A 29 14.51 16.92 7.64
N ARG A 30 13.51 16.28 8.25
CA ARG A 30 13.01 16.67 9.58
C ARG A 30 14.09 16.58 10.65
N GLU A 31 14.81 15.45 10.70
CA GLU A 31 15.89 15.28 11.66
C GLU A 31 17.09 16.20 11.32
N ALA A 32 17.35 16.47 10.03
CA ALA A 32 18.35 17.44 9.61
C ALA A 32 18.07 18.86 10.11
N CYS A 33 16.81 19.30 10.07
CA CYS A 33 16.41 20.61 10.61
C CYS A 33 16.64 20.73 12.12
N ILE A 34 16.70 19.60 12.84
CA ILE A 34 16.98 19.57 14.28
C ILE A 34 18.49 19.59 14.52
N HIS A 35 19.22 18.71 13.83
CA HIS A 35 20.61 18.40 14.16
C HIS A 35 21.66 19.20 13.37
N TYR A 36 21.25 19.91 12.33
CA TYR A 36 22.14 20.68 11.46
C TYR A 36 21.64 22.12 11.34
N ASP A 37 22.58 23.04 11.18
CA ASP A 37 22.29 24.41 10.80
C ASP A 37 22.14 24.44 9.27
N LEU A 38 20.91 24.69 8.80
CA LEU A 38 20.60 24.75 7.37
C LEU A 38 20.56 26.19 6.84
N SER A 39 21.05 27.15 7.62
CA SER A 39 21.09 28.55 7.22
C SER A 39 22.21 28.81 6.19
N TYR A 40 21.97 29.79 5.33
CA TYR A 40 22.97 30.34 4.43
C TYR A 40 24.17 30.93 5.22
N GLU A 41 23.91 31.54 6.37
CA GLU A 41 24.92 32.22 7.18
C GLU A 41 25.94 31.24 7.77
N ALA A 42 25.48 30.05 8.18
CA ALA A 42 26.35 29.02 8.73
C ALA A 42 27.14 28.25 7.66
N ASN A 43 26.63 28.15 6.42
CA ASN A 43 27.19 27.23 5.40
C ASN A 43 27.64 27.92 4.10
N GLY A 44 27.44 29.23 3.96
CA GLY A 44 27.64 29.94 2.70
C GLY A 44 26.57 29.61 1.65
N HIS A 45 26.84 29.93 0.37
CA HIS A 45 25.85 29.82 -0.72
C HIS A 45 25.62 28.40 -1.24
N SER A 46 26.51 27.46 -0.92
CA SER A 46 26.46 26.09 -1.46
C SER A 46 27.22 25.11 -0.58
N LEU A 47 26.66 23.92 -0.42
CA LEU A 47 27.36 22.74 0.06
C LEU A 47 28.10 22.10 -1.11
N SER A 48 29.17 22.74 -1.60
CA SER A 48 29.82 22.33 -2.85
C SER A 48 30.21 20.85 -2.83
N PHE A 49 30.63 20.30 -1.68
CA PHE A 49 30.87 18.86 -1.51
C PHE A 49 30.70 18.36 -0.06
N GLY A 50 30.18 19.19 0.85
CA GLY A 50 30.15 18.92 2.29
C GLY A 50 28.76 18.58 2.84
N LEU A 51 28.72 18.16 4.10
CA LEU A 51 27.49 18.14 4.90
C LEU A 51 27.24 19.54 5.46
N PRO A 52 25.99 19.93 5.75
CA PRO A 52 25.72 21.13 6.52
C PRO A 52 26.41 21.06 7.89
N ASN A 53 26.64 22.23 8.50
CA ASN A 53 27.27 22.32 9.80
C ASN A 53 26.39 21.69 10.88
N LYS A 54 26.97 20.76 11.65
CA LYS A 54 26.27 20.07 12.73
C LYS A 54 26.09 21.01 13.92
N LYS A 55 24.92 20.99 14.54
CA LYS A 55 24.68 21.69 15.81
C LYS A 55 25.29 20.87 16.96
N TYR A 56 26.24 21.44 17.69
CA TYR A 56 26.93 20.77 18.79
C TYR A 56 26.28 21.01 20.16
N SER A 57 25.31 21.93 20.26
CA SER A 57 24.55 22.22 21.49
C SER A 57 23.08 22.40 21.14
N LEU A 58 22.28 21.37 21.40
CA LEU A 58 20.83 21.44 21.20
C LEU A 58 20.19 21.86 22.52
N SER A 59 19.68 23.10 22.58
CA SER A 59 18.83 23.48 23.70
C SER A 59 17.47 22.78 23.56
N PRO A 60 16.86 22.23 24.63
CA PRO A 60 15.51 21.66 24.58
C PRO A 60 14.43 22.63 24.08
N HIS A 61 14.73 23.93 24.07
CA HIS A 61 13.83 25.01 23.63
C HIS A 61 14.16 25.54 22.24
N GLU A 62 15.24 25.07 21.62
CA GLU A 62 15.63 25.50 20.28
C GLU A 62 14.69 24.88 19.25
N ARG A 63 14.06 25.73 18.44
CA ARG A 63 13.16 25.27 17.39
C ARG A 63 13.97 24.61 16.26
N PRO A 64 13.44 23.55 15.63
CA PRO A 64 14.01 23.05 14.39
C PRO A 64 14.10 24.18 13.36
N TYR A 65 15.08 24.09 12.45
CA TYR A 65 15.19 25.01 11.33
C TYR A 65 13.89 24.98 10.51
N GLU A 66 13.29 26.15 10.31
CA GLU A 66 12.11 26.31 9.45
C GLU A 66 12.57 26.92 8.13
N ARG A 67 12.17 26.29 7.00
CA ARG A 67 12.45 26.83 5.68
C ARG A 67 11.99 28.28 5.60
N ARG A 68 12.85 29.16 5.08
CA ARG A 68 12.49 30.57 4.85
C ARG A 68 11.26 30.66 3.96
N HIS A 69 10.48 31.74 4.16
CA HIS A 69 9.29 32.01 3.38
C HIS A 69 9.58 31.94 1.87
N ARG A 70 8.63 31.46 1.06
CA ARG A 70 8.83 31.15 -0.37
C ARG A 70 9.39 32.30 -1.22
N SER A 71 9.24 33.55 -0.76
CA SER A 71 9.78 34.74 -1.40
C SER A 71 11.28 34.97 -1.16
N TYR A 72 11.92 34.20 -0.28
CA TYR A 72 13.34 34.30 0.07
C TYR A 72 14.09 33.04 -0.37
N VAL A 73 15.37 33.24 -0.71
CA VAL A 73 16.28 32.16 -1.07
C VAL A 73 16.72 31.44 0.20
N ASP A 74 16.61 30.10 0.20
CA ASP A 74 17.07 29.24 1.28
C ASP A 74 17.96 28.12 0.70
N PRO A 75 19.14 28.49 0.19
CA PRO A 75 19.87 27.66 -0.77
C PRO A 75 20.40 26.37 -0.15
N ILE A 76 20.67 26.39 1.17
CA ILE A 76 21.20 25.25 1.90
C ILE A 76 20.08 24.30 2.27
N TYR A 77 18.95 24.78 2.79
CA TYR A 77 17.77 23.96 3.01
C TYR A 77 17.30 23.31 1.70
N ASP A 78 17.11 24.10 0.65
CA ASP A 78 16.60 23.62 -0.64
C ASP A 78 17.57 22.59 -1.26
N LYS A 79 18.88 22.80 -1.11
CA LYS A 79 19.90 21.83 -1.53
C LYS A 79 19.85 20.54 -0.73
N VAL A 80 19.74 20.60 0.60
CA VAL A 80 19.66 19.40 1.44
C VAL A 80 18.39 18.62 1.15
N GLU A 81 17.24 19.29 1.00
CA GLU A 81 15.99 18.67 0.59
C GLU A 81 16.14 17.98 -0.77
N HIS A 82 16.70 18.67 -1.77
CA HIS A 82 16.91 18.11 -3.10
C HIS A 82 17.86 16.90 -3.07
N ASP A 83 19.02 17.04 -2.42
CA ASP A 83 20.04 15.99 -2.34
C ASP A 83 19.50 14.74 -1.59
N LEU A 84 18.65 14.92 -0.58
CA LEU A 84 17.93 13.83 0.08
C LEU A 84 16.90 13.16 -0.85
N GLN A 85 16.16 13.93 -1.65
CA GLN A 85 15.17 13.41 -2.59
C GLN A 85 15.80 12.60 -3.73
N ILE A 86 16.96 13.03 -4.23
CA ILE A 86 17.67 12.32 -5.30
C ILE A 86 18.63 11.25 -4.79
N GLY A 87 18.86 11.17 -3.48
CA GLY A 87 19.71 10.14 -2.87
C GLY A 87 21.19 10.45 -2.82
N TRP A 88 21.59 11.70 -3.01
CA TRP A 88 22.97 12.13 -2.78
C TRP A 88 23.29 12.29 -1.29
N LEU A 89 22.27 12.63 -0.51
CA LEU A 89 22.32 12.61 0.95
C LEU A 89 21.37 11.54 1.49
N VAL A 90 21.76 10.96 2.62
CA VAL A 90 21.01 9.92 3.31
C VAL A 90 21.05 10.19 4.81
N GLY A 91 19.89 10.30 5.44
CA GLY A 91 19.79 10.38 6.89
C GLY A 91 19.65 9.00 7.51
N VAL A 92 20.43 8.73 8.56
CA VAL A 92 20.36 7.50 9.35
C VAL A 92 20.10 7.88 10.80
N ASP A 93 19.12 7.24 11.44
CA ASP A 93 18.87 7.41 12.88
C ASP A 93 18.87 6.08 13.62
N THR A 94 20.01 5.77 14.24
CA THR A 94 20.18 4.57 15.07
C THR A 94 19.69 4.75 16.52
N SER A 95 19.17 5.94 16.90
CA SER A 95 18.74 6.18 18.29
C SER A 95 17.34 5.65 18.58
N ARG A 96 16.57 5.39 17.53
CA ARG A 96 15.20 4.92 17.62
C ARG A 96 15.08 3.51 17.07
N ARG A 97 14.10 2.78 17.59
CA ARG A 97 13.74 1.47 17.05
C ARG A 97 13.26 1.59 15.61
N TRP A 98 13.52 0.54 14.83
CA TRP A 98 13.06 0.42 13.46
C TRP A 98 11.53 0.50 13.38
N SER A 99 11.00 1.19 12.37
CA SER A 99 9.56 1.23 12.10
C SER A 99 9.28 1.48 10.62
N SER A 100 8.26 0.80 10.08
CA SER A 100 7.93 0.82 8.64
C SER A 100 7.43 2.18 8.11
N ASP A 101 7.01 3.08 9.00
CA ASP A 101 6.61 4.45 8.65
C ASP A 101 7.80 5.37 8.42
N ARG A 102 8.93 5.13 9.10
CA ARG A 102 10.12 5.98 9.05
C ARG A 102 11.27 5.38 8.25
N ASN A 103 11.41 4.05 8.30
CA ASN A 103 12.53 3.32 7.74
C ASN A 103 12.10 2.57 6.48
N PRO A 104 12.54 2.99 5.28
CA PRO A 104 12.14 2.36 4.02
C PRO A 104 12.91 1.07 3.73
N PHE A 105 13.90 0.70 4.55
CA PHE A 105 14.66 -0.54 4.39
C PHE A 105 14.58 -1.40 5.65
N TYR A 106 14.51 -2.72 5.48
CA TYR A 106 14.69 -3.70 6.54
C TYR A 106 15.56 -4.85 6.05
N ILE A 107 16.14 -5.61 6.97
CA ILE A 107 16.95 -6.80 6.69
C ILE A 107 16.05 -8.02 6.88
N ASP A 108 15.94 -8.86 5.86
CA ASP A 108 15.12 -10.07 5.91
C ASP A 108 15.83 -11.25 6.61
N ASP A 109 15.17 -12.40 6.63
CA ASP A 109 15.64 -13.62 7.29
C ASP A 109 16.91 -14.19 6.64
N THR A 110 17.23 -13.81 5.39
CA THR A 110 18.45 -14.20 4.69
C THR A 110 19.57 -13.17 4.80
N GLY A 111 19.36 -12.11 5.57
CA GLY A 111 20.33 -11.03 5.76
C GLY A 111 20.43 -10.09 4.56
N ASP A 112 19.42 -10.05 3.69
CA ASP A 112 19.36 -9.17 2.53
C ASP A 112 18.56 -7.90 2.84
N LEU A 113 19.01 -6.76 2.29
CA LEU A 113 18.34 -5.48 2.48
C LEU A 113 17.14 -5.38 1.54
N ILE A 114 15.96 -5.35 2.13
CA ILE A 114 14.69 -5.24 1.43
C ILE A 114 14.14 -3.82 1.54
N PHE A 115 13.84 -3.25 0.37
CA PHE A 115 13.18 -1.96 0.27
C PHE A 115 11.66 -2.10 0.35
N THR A 116 11.06 -1.32 1.23
CA THR A 116 9.62 -1.18 1.41
C THR A 116 9.20 0.20 0.93
N SER A 117 8.33 0.27 -0.09
CA SER A 117 7.86 1.56 -0.60
C SER A 117 6.99 2.25 0.44
N THR A 118 7.51 3.36 0.97
CA THR A 118 6.81 4.32 1.84
C THR A 118 6.19 5.47 1.01
N ALA A 119 5.44 6.36 1.65
CA ALA A 119 4.70 7.44 0.95
C ALA A 119 5.56 8.67 0.59
N SER A 120 6.90 8.60 0.68
CA SER A 120 7.76 9.75 0.38
C SER A 120 8.16 9.81 -1.10
N SER A 121 8.41 11.01 -1.60
CA SER A 121 8.97 11.25 -2.93
C SER A 121 10.48 11.07 -2.92
N TRP A 122 10.99 10.21 -3.80
CA TRP A 122 12.41 10.04 -4.10
C TRP A 122 12.60 9.75 -5.58
N HIS A 123 13.83 9.96 -6.06
CA HIS A 123 14.21 9.61 -7.42
C HIS A 123 14.27 8.08 -7.61
N ALA A 124 13.94 7.61 -8.81
CA ALA A 124 13.86 6.19 -9.15
C ALA A 124 15.10 5.33 -8.80
N TRP A 125 16.32 5.90 -8.83
CA TRP A 125 17.57 5.17 -8.56
C TRP A 125 17.97 5.14 -7.08
N TYR A 126 17.27 5.88 -6.21
CA TYR A 126 17.57 5.94 -4.76
C TYR A 126 17.68 4.54 -4.15
N LYS A 127 16.70 3.67 -4.44
CA LYS A 127 16.70 2.29 -3.96
C LYS A 127 17.95 1.52 -4.40
N ASP A 128 18.29 1.63 -5.68
CA ASP A 128 19.38 0.85 -6.28
C ASP A 128 20.73 1.30 -5.73
N GLU A 129 20.89 2.61 -5.49
CA GLU A 129 22.08 3.19 -4.85
C GLU A 129 22.30 2.65 -3.43
N ILE A 130 21.27 2.69 -2.58
CA ILE A 130 21.37 2.19 -1.20
C ILE A 130 21.60 0.68 -1.18
N THR A 131 20.89 -0.06 -2.04
CA THR A 131 21.03 -1.52 -2.13
C THR A 131 22.43 -1.90 -2.63
N SER A 132 22.98 -1.14 -3.56
CA SER A 132 24.36 -1.30 -4.04
C SER A 132 25.36 -1.02 -2.90
N ALA A 133 25.18 0.08 -2.17
CA ALA A 133 26.06 0.44 -1.07
C ALA A 133 26.07 -0.62 0.04
N TYR A 134 24.90 -1.20 0.36
CA TYR A 134 24.77 -2.31 1.31
C TYR A 134 25.55 -3.54 0.88
N ARG A 135 25.45 -3.93 -0.40
CA ARG A 135 26.17 -5.09 -0.95
C ARG A 135 27.69 -4.89 -0.89
N HIS A 136 28.17 -3.68 -1.17
CA HIS A 136 29.59 -3.35 -1.03
C HIS A 136 30.04 -3.39 0.43
N ALA A 137 29.26 -2.81 1.35
CA ALA A 137 29.57 -2.83 2.79
C ALA A 137 29.63 -4.27 3.36
N ILE A 138 28.81 -5.19 2.83
CA ILE A 138 28.90 -6.63 3.15
C ILE A 138 30.16 -7.27 2.56
N ALA A 139 30.46 -6.99 1.28
CA ALA A 139 31.63 -7.55 0.60
C ALA A 139 32.94 -7.15 1.31
N ASP A 140 33.06 -5.89 1.71
CA ASP A 140 34.21 -5.36 2.47
C ASP A 140 34.36 -6.03 3.84
N ARG A 141 33.29 -6.63 4.38
CA ARG A 141 33.25 -7.35 5.66
C ARG A 141 33.18 -8.86 5.48
N GLN A 142 33.86 -9.39 4.45
CA GLN A 142 34.01 -10.82 4.17
C GLN A 142 32.68 -11.55 3.93
N GLY A 143 31.65 -10.83 3.46
CA GLY A 143 30.35 -11.43 3.15
C GLY A 143 29.49 -11.74 4.38
N ARG A 144 29.90 -11.32 5.59
CA ARG A 144 29.12 -11.56 6.81
C ARG A 144 27.82 -10.74 6.78
N LYS A 145 26.70 -11.43 6.65
CA LYS A 145 25.38 -10.81 6.63
C LYS A 145 24.89 -10.45 8.05
N PRO A 146 24.19 -9.32 8.23
CA PRO A 146 23.56 -8.96 9.50
C PRO A 146 22.41 -9.89 9.90
N ALA A 147 22.04 -9.82 11.18
CA ALA A 147 20.82 -10.46 11.67
C ALA A 147 19.55 -9.77 11.11
N PRO A 148 18.42 -10.49 11.01
CA PRO A 148 17.17 -9.92 10.52
C PRO A 148 16.69 -8.74 11.37
N THR A 149 16.04 -7.77 10.73
CA THR A 149 15.48 -6.62 11.42
C THR A 149 14.41 -7.07 12.42
N GLN A 150 14.56 -6.64 13.68
CA GLN A 150 13.54 -6.83 14.72
C GLN A 150 12.37 -5.88 14.46
N ARG A 151 11.41 -6.35 13.65
CA ARG A 151 10.19 -5.61 13.33
C ARG A 151 9.23 -5.69 14.52
N MET A 152 8.94 -4.55 15.14
CA MET A 152 7.80 -4.48 16.05
C MET A 152 6.53 -4.49 15.22
N HIS A 153 5.73 -5.54 15.38
CA HIS A 153 4.35 -5.56 14.94
C HIS A 153 3.63 -4.47 15.76
N TYR A 154 3.39 -3.30 15.15
CA TYR A 154 2.44 -2.35 15.73
C TYR A 154 1.06 -2.91 15.47
N ASP A 155 0.60 -3.71 16.43
CA ASP A 155 -0.80 -4.06 16.59
C ASP A 155 -1.57 -2.77 16.88
N TYR A 156 -1.88 -2.02 15.81
CA TYR A 156 -2.70 -0.81 15.88
C TYR A 156 -4.15 -1.12 16.32
N TYR A 157 -4.48 -2.41 16.37
CA TYR A 157 -5.50 -2.96 17.25
C TYR A 157 -4.79 -3.74 18.33
N GLY A 158 -4.75 -3.23 19.57
CA GLY A 158 -4.45 -4.10 20.72
C GLY A 158 -5.36 -5.33 20.68
N PRO A 159 -4.99 -6.46 21.31
CA PRO A 159 -5.83 -7.64 21.31
C PRO A 159 -7.20 -7.26 21.86
N ALA A 160 -8.18 -7.10 20.97
CA ALA A 160 -9.58 -7.19 21.36
C ALA A 160 -9.66 -8.57 22.01
N ALA A 161 -10.06 -8.60 23.28
CA ALA A 161 -10.21 -9.84 24.04
C ALA A 161 -10.90 -10.86 23.13
N ILE A 162 -10.14 -11.86 22.68
CA ILE A 162 -10.69 -12.97 21.91
C ILE A 162 -11.62 -13.65 22.91
N PRO A 163 -12.94 -13.75 22.64
CA PRO A 163 -13.79 -14.56 23.47
C PRO A 163 -13.21 -15.97 23.45
N GLU A 164 -12.74 -16.44 24.60
CA GLU A 164 -12.28 -17.81 24.76
C GLU A 164 -13.38 -18.74 24.22
N GLY A 165 -13.06 -19.51 23.17
CA GLY A 165 -13.94 -20.56 22.65
C GLY A 165 -14.25 -20.56 21.15
N LYS A 166 -13.83 -19.57 20.35
CA LYS A 166 -13.93 -19.70 18.87
C LYS A 166 -12.64 -20.26 18.28
N THR A 167 -12.60 -21.57 18.11
CA THR A 167 -11.52 -22.27 17.42
C THR A 167 -11.43 -21.78 15.97
N LEU A 168 -10.27 -21.26 15.53
CA LEU A 168 -10.02 -20.79 14.16
C LEU A 168 -9.83 -21.97 13.18
N ASN A 169 -10.81 -22.86 13.11
CA ASN A 169 -10.68 -24.15 12.46
C ASN A 169 -11.72 -24.37 11.34
N SER A 170 -12.13 -23.29 10.65
CA SER A 170 -13.11 -23.34 9.56
C SER A 170 -12.48 -23.55 8.18
N LYS A 171 -13.28 -23.97 7.19
CA LYS A 171 -12.83 -24.12 5.79
C LYS A 171 -12.23 -22.84 5.22
N ALA A 172 -12.80 -21.68 5.58
CA ALA A 172 -12.30 -20.38 5.12
C ALA A 172 -10.87 -20.11 5.60
N VAL A 173 -10.57 -20.42 6.87
CA VAL A 173 -9.21 -20.32 7.43
C VAL A 173 -8.27 -21.28 6.70
N GLY A 174 -8.73 -22.50 6.42
CA GLY A 174 -8.00 -23.47 5.60
C GLY A 174 -7.62 -22.98 4.21
N ARG A 175 -8.59 -22.43 3.47
CA ARG A 175 -8.38 -21.88 2.12
C ARG A 175 -7.40 -20.71 2.13
N LEU A 176 -7.49 -19.84 3.14
CA LEU A 176 -6.55 -18.72 3.33
C LEU A 176 -5.13 -19.21 3.63
N LEU A 177 -4.98 -20.26 4.43
CA LEU A 177 -3.69 -20.87 4.70
C LEU A 177 -3.08 -21.50 3.44
N ALA A 178 -3.89 -22.18 2.62
CA ALA A 178 -3.40 -22.72 1.34
C ALA A 178 -2.91 -21.61 0.40
N ALA A 179 -3.67 -20.52 0.29
CA ALA A 179 -3.26 -19.35 -0.48
C ALA A 179 -1.98 -18.70 0.08
N GLY A 180 -1.88 -18.56 1.41
CA GLY A 180 -0.70 -18.03 2.09
C GLY A 180 0.54 -18.90 1.88
N GLY A 181 0.39 -20.23 1.94
CA GLY A 181 1.49 -21.17 1.73
C GLY A 181 2.07 -21.07 0.33
N VAL A 182 1.23 -20.99 -0.69
CA VAL A 182 1.73 -20.86 -2.06
C VAL A 182 2.33 -19.48 -2.32
N TYR A 183 1.68 -18.41 -1.84
CA TYR A 183 2.18 -17.04 -2.02
C TYR A 183 3.56 -16.83 -1.39
N ASN A 184 3.79 -17.42 -0.22
CA ASN A 184 5.05 -17.31 0.49
C ASN A 184 6.06 -18.42 0.10
N GLY A 185 5.74 -19.26 -0.90
CA GLY A 185 6.59 -20.39 -1.29
C GLY A 185 6.80 -21.43 -0.18
N ASN A 186 5.92 -21.45 0.83
CA ASN A 186 5.99 -22.29 2.02
C ASN A 186 4.69 -23.07 2.19
N ILE A 187 4.40 -23.98 1.25
CA ILE A 187 3.18 -24.77 1.25
C ILE A 187 3.13 -25.64 2.53
N GLU A 188 4.21 -26.35 2.84
CA GLU A 188 4.25 -27.27 3.98
C GLU A 188 4.03 -26.59 5.33
N GLY A 189 4.67 -25.44 5.60
CA GLY A 189 4.52 -24.74 6.88
C GLY A 189 3.10 -24.21 7.11
N PHE A 190 2.43 -23.79 6.04
CA PHE A 190 1.03 -23.37 6.11
C PHE A 190 0.08 -24.56 6.19
N ARG A 191 0.40 -25.71 5.57
CA ARG A 191 -0.36 -26.96 5.73
C ARG A 191 -0.33 -27.46 7.17
N GLN A 192 0.85 -27.49 7.77
CA GLN A 192 1.03 -27.84 9.19
C GLN A 192 0.24 -26.89 10.11
N THR A 193 0.11 -25.63 9.72
CA THR A 193 -0.72 -24.66 10.46
C THR A 193 -2.20 -25.00 10.35
N ALA A 194 -2.69 -25.39 9.16
CA ALA A 194 -4.08 -25.85 9.00
C ALA A 194 -4.35 -27.15 9.78
N GLU A 195 -3.41 -28.10 9.77
CA GLU A 195 -3.49 -29.35 10.55
C GLU A 195 -3.55 -29.09 12.05
N ARG A 196 -2.74 -28.16 12.56
CA ARG A 196 -2.71 -27.77 13.97
C ARG A 196 -3.96 -27.02 14.43
N LEU A 197 -4.56 -26.24 13.54
CA LEU A 197 -5.87 -25.62 13.81
C LEU A 197 -6.99 -26.67 13.81
N GLY A 198 -6.83 -27.76 13.06
CA GLY A 198 -7.75 -28.88 13.02
C GLY A 198 -9.11 -28.52 12.41
N GLY A 199 -10.15 -29.25 12.81
CA GLY A 199 -11.53 -29.01 12.35
C GLY A 199 -11.67 -29.08 10.83
N ASP A 200 -12.35 -28.09 10.26
CA ASP A 200 -12.59 -27.96 8.82
C ASP A 200 -11.49 -27.18 8.09
N ALA A 201 -10.48 -26.65 8.80
CA ALA A 201 -9.36 -25.94 8.18
C ALA A 201 -8.53 -26.84 7.25
N VAL A 202 -8.30 -28.10 7.62
CA VAL A 202 -7.60 -29.06 6.76
C VAL A 202 -8.38 -29.33 5.47
N LYS A 203 -9.70 -29.53 5.57
CA LYS A 203 -10.57 -29.73 4.40
C LYS A 203 -10.57 -28.49 3.49
N GLY A 204 -10.61 -27.29 4.09
CA GLY A 204 -10.49 -26.04 3.35
C GLY A 204 -9.14 -25.90 2.64
N TYR A 205 -8.06 -26.28 3.31
CA TYR A 205 -6.70 -26.26 2.77
C TYR A 205 -6.56 -27.23 1.60
N ASP A 206 -6.95 -28.49 1.80
CA ASP A 206 -6.87 -29.54 0.78
C ASP A 206 -7.81 -29.26 -0.39
N SER A 207 -8.97 -28.62 -0.18
CA SER A 207 -9.88 -28.22 -1.27
C SER A 207 -9.24 -27.27 -2.29
N VAL A 208 -8.18 -26.55 -1.90
CA VAL A 208 -7.43 -25.67 -2.81
C VAL A 208 -6.36 -26.43 -3.58
N LEU A 209 -5.82 -27.52 -3.02
CA LEU A 209 -4.67 -28.23 -3.58
C LEU A 209 -5.00 -29.59 -4.23
N ASN A 210 -6.18 -30.14 -3.97
CA ASN A 210 -6.59 -31.47 -4.44
C ASN A 210 -7.24 -31.46 -5.86
N GLU A 211 -7.47 -30.28 -6.45
CA GLU A 211 -7.83 -30.18 -7.87
C GLU A 211 -6.52 -30.11 -8.70
N THR A 212 -6.17 -31.23 -9.32
CA THR A 212 -4.96 -31.48 -10.13
C THR A 212 -4.46 -30.27 -10.95
N THR A 213 -3.21 -29.81 -10.70
CA THR A 213 -2.03 -30.01 -11.59
C THR A 213 -0.85 -29.11 -11.16
N SER A 214 0.33 -29.72 -11.03
CA SER A 214 1.65 -29.09 -10.90
C SER A 214 1.98 -28.11 -12.03
N GLY A 215 2.54 -26.95 -11.69
CA GLY A 215 3.17 -26.03 -12.64
C GLY A 215 2.30 -24.83 -13.05
N MET A 216 2.71 -23.63 -12.66
CA MET A 216 2.23 -22.30 -13.10
C MET A 216 0.93 -21.69 -12.55
N MET A 217 0.12 -22.33 -11.67
CA MET A 217 -1.26 -21.86 -11.45
C MET A 217 -1.69 -21.33 -10.07
N VAL A 218 -0.82 -20.76 -9.23
CA VAL A 218 -1.28 -20.16 -7.95
C VAL A 218 -0.61 -18.81 -7.67
N ALA A 219 -0.76 -17.87 -8.60
CA ALA A 219 -0.54 -16.46 -8.31
C ALA A 219 -1.78 -15.80 -7.66
N ALA A 220 -2.82 -16.55 -7.34
CA ALA A 220 -4.05 -15.97 -6.85
C ALA A 220 -4.99 -16.97 -6.16
N ALA A 221 -5.42 -16.61 -4.96
CA ALA A 221 -6.77 -16.95 -4.48
C ALA A 221 -7.88 -16.27 -5.32
N SER A 222 -7.58 -15.89 -6.57
CA SER A 222 -8.37 -15.03 -7.47
C SER A 222 -8.08 -15.29 -8.96
N LEU A 223 -7.33 -16.35 -9.29
CA LEU A 223 -7.14 -16.87 -10.66
C LEU A 223 -7.76 -18.27 -10.79
N LEU A 224 -8.21 -18.92 -9.71
CA LEU A 224 -9.10 -20.11 -9.79
C LEU A 224 -10.49 -19.78 -10.35
N VAL A 225 -10.78 -18.50 -10.45
CA VAL A 225 -11.86 -17.90 -11.24
C VAL A 225 -11.81 -18.30 -12.73
N ILE A 226 -10.64 -18.68 -13.27
CA ILE A 226 -10.47 -18.81 -14.72
C ILE A 226 -11.16 -20.06 -15.31
N ARG A 227 -11.57 -21.09 -14.52
CA ARG A 227 -12.13 -22.33 -15.10
C ARG A 227 -13.27 -23.05 -14.36
N ASN A 228 -13.72 -22.61 -13.18
CA ASN A 228 -14.82 -23.28 -12.49
C ASN A 228 -15.87 -22.29 -11.94
N PRO A 229 -16.97 -22.03 -12.66
CA PRO A 229 -18.00 -21.07 -12.25
C PRO A 229 -18.73 -21.48 -10.95
N MET A 230 -18.70 -22.76 -10.56
CA MET A 230 -19.33 -23.21 -9.30
C MET A 230 -18.53 -22.80 -8.04
N ALA A 231 -17.21 -22.63 -8.15
CA ALA A 231 -16.36 -22.19 -7.03
C ALA A 231 -16.42 -20.67 -6.80
N ALA A 232 -16.77 -19.89 -7.84
CA ALA A 232 -16.83 -18.44 -7.79
C ALA A 232 -18.01 -17.90 -6.96
N GLN A 233 -19.12 -18.64 -6.87
CA GLN A 233 -20.28 -18.26 -6.06
C GLN A 233 -20.01 -18.31 -4.54
N GLU A 234 -18.99 -19.03 -4.09
CA GLU A 234 -18.64 -19.14 -2.65
C GLU A 234 -17.58 -18.11 -2.20
N LEU A 235 -17.03 -17.31 -3.11
CA LEU A 235 -15.96 -16.35 -2.82
C LEU A 235 -16.51 -14.94 -2.60
N THR A 236 -16.90 -14.63 -1.38
CA THR A 236 -17.44 -13.31 -0.99
C THR A 236 -16.36 -12.33 -0.51
N SER A 237 -15.10 -12.76 -0.36
CA SER A 237 -14.04 -11.94 0.23
C SER A 237 -12.73 -12.06 -0.53
N TYR A 238 -12.02 -10.96 -0.68
CA TYR A 238 -10.74 -10.87 -1.38
C TYR A 238 -9.70 -10.11 -0.57
N LEU A 239 -8.45 -10.57 -0.59
CA LEU A 239 -7.34 -9.88 0.04
C LEU A 239 -6.58 -9.01 -0.98
N GLY A 240 -6.88 -7.72 -1.01
CA GLY A 240 -6.23 -6.74 -1.87
C GLY A 240 -5.02 -6.07 -1.25
N LYS A 241 -4.35 -5.25 -2.05
CA LYS A 241 -3.17 -4.48 -1.62
C LYS A 241 -3.38 -2.99 -1.77
N TYR A 242 -3.27 -2.26 -0.67
CA TYR A 242 -3.17 -0.82 -0.66
C TYR A 242 -1.85 -0.40 -0.02
N LYS A 243 -0.99 0.27 -0.81
CA LYS A 243 0.43 0.48 -0.46
C LYS A 243 1.06 -0.87 -0.08
N GLN A 244 1.53 -1.02 1.15
CA GLN A 244 2.13 -2.24 1.70
C GLN A 244 1.18 -3.02 2.61
N ALA A 245 -0.02 -2.48 2.87
CA ALA A 245 -1.02 -3.13 3.71
C ALA A 245 -1.93 -4.01 2.85
N HIS A 246 -2.31 -5.15 3.42
CA HIS A 246 -3.38 -5.96 2.88
C HIS A 246 -4.73 -5.38 3.30
N VAL A 247 -5.68 -5.36 2.39
CA VAL A 247 -7.02 -4.82 2.58
C VAL A 247 -7.99 -5.95 2.30
N LEU A 248 -8.73 -6.38 3.31
CA LEU A 248 -9.82 -7.31 3.09
C LEU A 248 -10.97 -6.55 2.43
N LEU A 249 -11.23 -6.91 1.18
CA LEU A 249 -12.43 -6.55 0.44
C LEU A 249 -13.46 -7.66 0.69
N ASP A 250 -14.27 -7.50 1.72
CA ASP A 250 -15.36 -8.42 2.04
C ASP A 250 -16.66 -8.04 1.31
N ASP A 251 -17.65 -8.92 1.33
CA ASP A 251 -18.96 -8.78 0.68
C ASP A 251 -18.89 -8.37 -0.82
N MET A 252 -18.10 -9.15 -1.55
CA MET A 252 -17.88 -9.00 -2.98
C MET A 252 -18.78 -9.95 -3.78
N ASN A 253 -19.35 -9.44 -4.86
CA ASN A 253 -19.98 -10.22 -5.91
C ASN A 253 -19.02 -10.45 -7.07
N VAL A 254 -19.00 -11.67 -7.59
CA VAL A 254 -18.17 -12.08 -8.72
C VAL A 254 -19.08 -12.47 -9.88
N THR A 255 -19.12 -11.62 -10.90
CA THR A 255 -19.98 -11.82 -12.08
C THR A 255 -19.17 -12.26 -13.28
N GLN A 256 -19.62 -13.29 -14.00
CA GLN A 256 -19.06 -13.61 -15.31
C GLN A 256 -19.54 -12.59 -16.34
N LEU A 257 -18.61 -11.97 -17.07
CA LEU A 257 -18.93 -11.05 -18.16
C LEU A 257 -17.91 -11.18 -19.30
N ASN A 258 -18.35 -10.85 -20.51
CA ASN A 258 -17.46 -10.68 -21.66
C ASN A 258 -16.92 -9.24 -21.64
N TYR A 259 -15.71 -9.06 -21.14
CA TYR A 259 -15.11 -7.73 -21.02
C TYR A 259 -14.66 -7.27 -22.40
N LEU A 260 -15.27 -6.22 -22.94
CA LEU A 260 -14.95 -5.59 -24.22
C LEU A 260 -14.45 -4.17 -23.98
N ARG A 261 -13.21 -3.86 -24.40
CA ARG A 261 -12.71 -2.47 -24.31
C ARG A 261 -13.48 -1.55 -25.26
N ARG A 262 -14.35 -0.71 -24.70
CA ARG A 262 -15.25 0.22 -25.40
C ARG A 262 -14.48 1.24 -26.26
N ASN A 263 -15.10 1.68 -27.35
CA ASN A 263 -14.60 2.79 -28.14
C ASN A 263 -14.42 4.06 -27.29
N ARG A 264 -13.37 4.84 -27.54
CA ARG A 264 -13.02 5.99 -26.71
C ARG A 264 -13.98 7.17 -26.80
N ALA A 265 -14.61 7.39 -27.95
CA ALA A 265 -15.62 8.44 -28.11
C ALA A 265 -16.87 8.14 -27.26
N GLU A 266 -17.33 6.89 -27.30
CA GLU A 266 -18.47 6.42 -26.50
C GLU A 266 -18.18 6.48 -25.00
N TYR A 267 -16.99 6.00 -24.58
CA TYR A 267 -16.53 6.14 -23.19
C TYR A 267 -16.55 7.59 -22.72
N ASN A 268 -16.02 8.52 -23.53
CA ASN A 268 -15.97 9.93 -23.17
C ASN A 268 -17.36 10.56 -23.02
N ALA A 269 -18.31 10.19 -23.89
CA ALA A 269 -19.70 10.64 -23.80
C ALA A 269 -20.36 10.16 -22.49
N LEU A 270 -20.24 8.86 -22.17
CA LEU A 270 -20.76 8.29 -20.93
C LEU A 270 -20.10 8.89 -19.69
N ARG A 271 -18.78 9.14 -19.74
CA ARG A 271 -18.04 9.78 -18.65
C ARG A 271 -18.47 11.25 -18.46
N GLY A 272 -18.77 11.95 -19.55
CA GLY A 272 -19.34 13.30 -19.53
C GLY A 272 -20.70 13.32 -18.82
N GLN A 273 -21.62 12.45 -19.23
CA GLN A 273 -22.94 12.28 -18.59
C GLN A 273 -22.83 11.90 -17.11
N PHE A 274 -21.88 11.02 -16.78
CA PHE A 274 -21.60 10.62 -15.42
C PHE A 274 -21.24 11.82 -14.54
N ASN A 275 -20.27 12.61 -15.00
CA ASN A 275 -19.74 13.74 -14.25
C ASN A 275 -20.76 14.86 -14.05
N SER A 276 -21.59 15.14 -15.06
CA SER A 276 -22.51 16.28 -15.07
C SER A 276 -23.84 16.00 -14.36
N THR A 277 -24.41 14.80 -14.54
CA THR A 277 -25.81 14.55 -14.18
C THR A 277 -25.97 13.34 -13.27
N VAL A 278 -25.36 12.21 -13.63
CA VAL A 278 -25.63 10.93 -12.96
C VAL A 278 -25.01 10.91 -11.58
N ARG A 279 -23.73 11.27 -11.45
CA ARG A 279 -23.02 11.29 -10.16
C ARG A 279 -23.72 12.14 -9.10
N PRO A 280 -24.08 13.42 -9.35
CA PRO A 280 -24.80 14.19 -8.34
C PRO A 280 -26.19 13.62 -8.03
N SER A 281 -26.90 13.06 -9.02
CA SER A 281 -28.22 12.44 -8.80
C SER A 281 -28.14 11.16 -7.97
N PHE A 282 -27.14 10.32 -8.22
CA PHE A 282 -26.85 9.12 -7.44
C PHE A 282 -26.53 9.48 -5.98
N LEU A 283 -25.66 10.47 -5.76
CA LEU A 283 -25.31 10.92 -4.40
C LEU A 283 -26.53 11.45 -3.64
N LYS A 284 -27.42 12.19 -4.30
CA LYS A 284 -28.69 12.66 -3.71
C LYS A 284 -29.59 11.50 -3.31
N SER A 285 -29.67 10.45 -4.14
CA SER A 285 -30.49 9.29 -3.82
C SER A 285 -30.02 8.51 -2.58
N LEU A 286 -28.76 8.73 -2.15
CA LEU A 286 -28.21 8.09 -0.96
C LEU A 286 -28.47 8.85 0.34
N SER A 287 -28.92 10.12 0.33
CA SER A 287 -28.94 10.96 1.55
C SER A 287 -29.77 10.38 2.69
N ASP A 288 -30.86 9.68 2.37
CA ASP A 288 -31.77 9.07 3.35
C ASP A 288 -31.67 7.54 3.34
N HIS A 289 -30.70 6.97 2.63
CA HIS A 289 -30.51 5.53 2.54
C HIS A 289 -30.00 4.97 3.89
N PRO A 290 -30.50 3.81 4.38
CA PRO A 290 -30.07 3.24 5.65
C PRO A 290 -28.55 3.11 5.79
N ASP A 291 -27.87 2.59 4.76
CA ASP A 291 -26.41 2.48 4.74
C ASP A 291 -25.70 3.84 4.85
N ALA A 292 -26.29 4.91 4.33
CA ALA A 292 -25.72 6.25 4.44
C ALA A 292 -25.89 6.78 5.86
N LEU A 293 -27.10 6.61 6.42
CA LEU A 293 -27.41 7.02 7.80
C LEU A 293 -26.55 6.29 8.83
N SER A 294 -26.16 5.04 8.56
CA SER A 294 -25.26 4.29 9.44
C SER A 294 -23.77 4.63 9.26
N THR A 295 -23.39 5.22 8.13
CA THR A 295 -21.97 5.44 7.76
C THR A 295 -21.54 6.89 7.93
N PHE A 296 -22.44 7.86 7.75
CA PHE A 296 -22.10 9.27 7.64
C PHE A 296 -22.68 10.10 8.78
N ASP A 297 -21.90 11.09 9.22
CA ASP A 297 -22.38 12.16 10.09
C ASP A 297 -23.30 13.13 9.33
N SER A 298 -23.99 14.01 10.08
CA SER A 298 -24.93 14.97 9.50
C SER A 298 -24.29 15.88 8.43
N ASN A 299 -23.00 16.20 8.57
CA ASN A 299 -22.28 17.01 7.58
C ASN A 299 -22.10 16.26 6.26
N ASN A 300 -21.70 14.99 6.30
CA ASN A 300 -21.54 14.19 5.08
C ASN A 300 -22.90 13.81 4.47
N LEU A 301 -23.94 13.58 5.28
CA LEU A 301 -25.32 13.41 4.79
C LEU A 301 -25.83 14.65 4.06
N LEU A 302 -25.55 15.85 4.59
CA LEU A 302 -25.88 17.10 3.89
C LEU A 302 -25.10 17.25 2.57
N ARG A 303 -23.85 16.78 2.51
CA ARG A 303 -23.10 16.75 1.24
C ARG A 303 -23.76 15.84 0.22
N LEU A 304 -24.19 14.65 0.62
CA LEU A 304 -24.95 13.73 -0.24
C LEU A 304 -26.25 14.37 -0.75
N ALA A 305 -27.04 14.99 0.13
CA ALA A 305 -28.29 15.68 -0.24
C ALA A 305 -28.07 16.82 -1.27
N ASN A 306 -26.87 17.42 -1.28
CA ASN A 306 -26.47 18.43 -2.26
C ASN A 306 -25.86 17.84 -3.55
N GLY A 307 -25.75 16.52 -3.67
CA GLY A 307 -25.10 15.84 -4.79
C GLY A 307 -23.58 15.90 -4.76
N ASN A 308 -22.98 16.16 -3.59
CA ASN A 308 -21.55 16.27 -3.38
C ASN A 308 -20.99 15.03 -2.69
N VAL A 309 -19.76 14.64 -3.07
CA VAL A 309 -19.11 13.45 -2.52
C VAL A 309 -18.57 13.73 -1.11
N PRO A 310 -18.86 12.88 -0.11
CA PRO A 310 -18.25 12.92 1.22
C PRO A 310 -16.71 12.90 1.19
N SER A 311 -16.06 13.48 2.21
CA SER A 311 -14.60 13.60 2.21
C SER A 311 -13.95 12.23 2.35
N GLY A 312 -13.01 11.88 1.47
CA GLY A 312 -12.37 10.55 1.48
C GLY A 312 -13.18 9.44 0.79
N TRP A 313 -14.27 9.78 0.08
CA TRP A 313 -15.10 8.84 -0.68
C TRP A 313 -15.07 9.14 -2.18
N GLN A 314 -15.46 8.17 -3.01
CA GLN A 314 -15.64 8.32 -4.45
C GLN A 314 -16.79 7.45 -4.95
N VAL A 315 -17.47 7.91 -6.01
CA VAL A 315 -18.42 7.06 -6.74
C VAL A 315 -17.64 6.19 -7.72
N HIS A 316 -17.82 4.88 -7.62
CA HIS A 316 -17.19 3.87 -8.44
C HIS A 316 -18.25 3.12 -9.25
N HIS A 317 -17.88 2.73 -10.47
CA HIS A 317 -18.72 1.87 -11.31
C HIS A 317 -18.38 0.41 -11.00
N LYS A 318 -19.37 -0.42 -10.65
CA LYS A 318 -19.19 -1.85 -10.35
C LYS A 318 -18.63 -2.59 -11.57
N ILE A 319 -19.23 -2.36 -12.73
CA ILE A 319 -18.70 -2.73 -14.05
C ILE A 319 -18.22 -1.42 -14.71
N PRO A 320 -16.96 -1.34 -15.17
CA PRO A 320 -16.35 -0.08 -15.58
C PRO A 320 -16.97 0.45 -16.87
N LEU A 321 -17.02 1.78 -17.02
CA LEU A 321 -17.42 2.41 -18.29
C LEU A 321 -16.46 2.11 -19.45
N ASP A 322 -15.24 1.66 -19.15
CA ASP A 322 -14.29 1.18 -20.15
C ASP A 322 -14.76 -0.12 -20.84
N ASP A 323 -15.79 -0.75 -20.28
CA ASP A 323 -16.48 -1.96 -20.74
C ASP A 323 -18.02 -1.76 -20.68
N GLY A 324 -18.82 -2.83 -20.82
CA GLY A 324 -20.29 -2.91 -20.79
C GLY A 324 -20.99 -2.32 -19.56
N GLY A 325 -20.26 -1.69 -18.64
CA GLY A 325 -20.81 -0.86 -17.58
C GLY A 325 -21.59 0.34 -18.12
N THR A 326 -22.65 0.69 -17.40
CA THR A 326 -23.55 1.82 -17.71
C THR A 326 -23.57 2.84 -16.58
N ASN A 327 -24.27 3.95 -16.79
CA ASN A 327 -24.53 4.97 -15.78
C ASN A 327 -25.79 4.69 -14.93
N ALA A 328 -26.35 3.48 -14.99
CA ALA A 328 -27.46 3.08 -14.13
C ALA A 328 -27.02 3.05 -12.65
N PHE A 329 -27.92 3.38 -11.73
CA PHE A 329 -27.59 3.51 -10.30
C PHE A 329 -27.20 2.18 -9.66
N ASP A 330 -27.75 1.05 -10.14
CA ASP A 330 -27.39 -0.29 -9.69
C ASP A 330 -25.92 -0.66 -9.99
N ASN A 331 -25.36 -0.08 -11.06
CA ASN A 331 -23.95 -0.18 -11.43
C ASN A 331 -23.05 0.83 -10.69
N LEU A 332 -23.58 1.64 -9.78
CA LEU A 332 -22.81 2.61 -9.01
C LEU A 332 -22.70 2.19 -7.55
N ILE A 333 -21.59 2.58 -6.93
CA ILE A 333 -21.37 2.43 -5.50
C ILE A 333 -20.56 3.61 -4.97
N LEU A 334 -20.92 4.13 -3.80
CA LEU A 334 -20.11 5.11 -3.09
C LEU A 334 -19.11 4.36 -2.20
N ILE A 335 -17.82 4.45 -2.52
CA ILE A 335 -16.77 3.65 -1.87
C ILE A 335 -15.72 4.55 -1.22
N GLN A 336 -15.25 4.16 -0.04
CA GLN A 336 -14.16 4.87 0.63
C GLN A 336 -12.89 4.78 -0.22
N TYR A 337 -12.32 5.94 -0.54
CA TYR A 337 -11.25 6.08 -1.51
C TYR A 337 -9.98 5.31 -1.10
N SER A 338 -9.62 5.41 0.17
CA SER A 338 -8.50 4.70 0.76
C SER A 338 -8.96 3.98 2.02
N PRO A 339 -8.67 2.67 2.18
CA PRO A 339 -7.85 1.85 1.28
C PRO A 339 -8.66 1.11 0.18
N TYR A 340 -9.99 1.09 0.26
CA TYR A 340 -10.86 0.14 -0.44
C TYR A 340 -10.93 0.34 -1.95
N HIS A 341 -11.30 1.53 -2.41
CA HIS A 341 -11.38 1.82 -3.85
C HIS A 341 -10.05 1.54 -4.57
N SER A 342 -8.95 1.91 -3.92
CA SER A 342 -7.60 1.69 -4.45
C SER A 342 -7.23 0.20 -4.54
N ALA A 343 -7.60 -0.60 -3.55
CA ALA A 343 -7.37 -2.05 -3.58
C ALA A 343 -8.21 -2.74 -4.66
N LEU A 344 -9.49 -2.37 -4.78
CA LEU A 344 -10.42 -2.89 -5.77
C LEU A 344 -9.97 -2.55 -7.20
N SER A 345 -9.64 -1.29 -7.46
CA SER A 345 -9.23 -0.83 -8.80
C SER A 345 -7.96 -1.52 -9.27
N LYS A 346 -7.00 -1.79 -8.38
CA LYS A 346 -5.78 -2.54 -8.73
C LYS A 346 -6.07 -3.97 -9.13
N MET A 347 -6.93 -4.64 -8.38
CA MET A 347 -7.36 -6.00 -8.68
C MET A 347 -8.08 -6.05 -10.04
N GLN A 348 -9.04 -5.17 -10.26
CA GLN A 348 -9.75 -5.05 -11.54
C GLN A 348 -8.80 -4.73 -12.71
N ALA A 349 -7.79 -3.89 -12.50
CA ALA A 349 -6.77 -3.60 -13.51
C ALA A 349 -5.89 -4.80 -13.86
N ILE A 350 -5.62 -5.71 -12.93
CA ILE A 350 -4.86 -6.95 -13.20
C ILE A 350 -5.63 -7.86 -14.16
N ILE A 351 -6.96 -7.97 -13.99
CA ILE A 351 -7.83 -8.80 -14.82
C ILE A 351 -7.75 -8.39 -16.29
N THR A 352 -7.65 -7.08 -16.55
CA THR A 352 -7.73 -6.52 -17.92
C THR A 352 -6.38 -6.08 -18.47
N LYS A 353 -5.30 -6.24 -17.71
CA LYS A 353 -3.98 -5.64 -18.00
C LYS A 353 -3.46 -5.97 -19.41
N GLU A 354 -3.57 -7.24 -19.80
CA GLU A 354 -3.01 -7.76 -21.06
C GLU A 354 -4.03 -7.76 -22.22
N LEU A 355 -5.25 -7.27 -22.02
CA LEU A 355 -6.29 -7.22 -23.06
C LEU A 355 -6.02 -6.06 -24.03
N PRO A 356 -5.88 -6.26 -25.35
CA PRO A 356 -5.72 -5.15 -26.30
C PRO A 356 -6.99 -4.29 -26.43
N TYR A 357 -6.86 -3.05 -26.92
CA TYR A 357 -8.04 -2.24 -27.27
C TYR A 357 -8.86 -2.92 -28.38
N ASN A 358 -10.20 -2.81 -28.30
CA ASN A 358 -11.17 -3.45 -29.19
C ASN A 358 -11.15 -5.00 -29.16
N ALA A 359 -10.41 -5.62 -28.24
CA ALA A 359 -10.51 -7.04 -27.96
C ALA A 359 -11.51 -7.29 -26.83
N SER A 360 -12.10 -8.48 -26.83
CA SER A 360 -12.89 -8.97 -25.71
C SER A 360 -12.37 -10.28 -25.15
N THR A 361 -12.68 -10.54 -23.88
CA THR A 361 -12.39 -11.81 -23.22
C THR A 361 -13.40 -12.05 -22.12
N ASP A 362 -13.77 -13.30 -21.90
CA ASP A 362 -14.57 -13.67 -20.73
C ASP A 362 -13.72 -13.58 -19.47
N VAL A 363 -14.25 -12.90 -18.47
CA VAL A 363 -13.61 -12.73 -17.15
C VAL A 363 -14.64 -12.94 -16.05
N LEU A 364 -14.18 -13.30 -14.85
CA LEU A 364 -15.00 -13.08 -13.67
C LEU A 364 -14.60 -11.75 -13.04
N TRP A 365 -15.58 -10.89 -12.87
CA TRP A 365 -15.42 -9.51 -12.47
C TRP A 365 -15.89 -9.30 -11.03
N PRO A 366 -14.99 -8.94 -10.11
CA PRO A 366 -15.33 -8.65 -8.73
C PRO A 366 -15.85 -7.21 -8.57
N SER A 367 -16.96 -7.06 -7.87
CA SER A 367 -17.54 -5.77 -7.50
C SER A 367 -18.18 -5.85 -6.10
N PRO A 368 -18.13 -4.80 -5.28
CA PRO A 368 -18.75 -4.85 -3.96
C PRO A 368 -20.27 -4.86 -4.04
N ASN A 369 -20.91 -5.54 -3.09
CA ASN A 369 -22.35 -5.50 -2.91
C ASN A 369 -22.82 -4.15 -2.33
N GLY A 370 -24.12 -3.89 -2.45
CA GLY A 370 -24.76 -2.69 -1.89
C GLY A 370 -24.52 -1.40 -2.69
N VAL A 371 -24.74 -0.28 -2.00
CA VAL A 371 -24.63 1.09 -2.56
C VAL A 371 -23.58 1.96 -1.86
N ILE A 372 -23.09 1.54 -0.68
CA ILE A 372 -22.00 2.18 0.07
C ILE A 372 -21.01 1.10 0.52
N TYR A 373 -19.70 1.39 0.45
CA TYR A 373 -18.67 0.43 0.85
C TYR A 373 -17.43 1.03 1.53
N PRO A 374 -17.01 0.52 2.71
CA PRO A 374 -17.77 -0.38 3.59
C PRO A 374 -18.90 0.37 4.30
N VAL A 375 -19.94 -0.34 4.72
CA VAL A 375 -21.04 0.25 5.52
C VAL A 375 -20.62 0.37 7.00
N GLY A 376 -21.01 1.46 7.65
CA GLY A 376 -20.92 1.63 9.10
C GLY A 376 -19.52 1.92 9.66
N LYS A 377 -18.62 2.46 8.83
CA LYS A 377 -17.23 2.75 9.20
C LYS A 377 -16.92 4.22 9.47
#